data_AF-A0A353V6F5-F1
#
_entry.id   AF-A0A353V6F5-F1
#
_cell.length_a   1.000
_cell.length_b   1.000
_cell.length_c   1.000
_cell.angle_alpha   90.00
_cell.angle_beta   90.00
_cell.angle_gamma   90.00
#
_symmetry.space_group_name_H-M   'P 1'
#
loop_
_entity.id
_entity.type
_entity.pdbx_description
1 polymer ?
#
loop_
_entity_poly.entity_id
_entity_poly.type
_entity_poly.pdbx_seq_one_letter_code
_entity_poly.pdbx_strand_id
1 'polypeptide(L)'
;MSRRAAAALARDAGRHLRYSLAKDDYSATAYDRFLAFAYAVRDRVLERWIVTQQAYHRENVKRVYYLSMEFLPGRYLLNNAINLGLDAACRDAGGAGGLGFTDLCELEADPGLGNGGLGRLAACFLDSLATLGYPAMGYGLRYEYGLFRQSIRDGAQVEEPDNWLRLAHPWELARPEYVFGVPFEGRSAPAPDAGALRFRWVDARTIVGMPYDVPIVGWGGAHVNTLRLWSARSDREFDLQDFSEGDYAAAVDQKVQAENLTKVLYPDDRVYAGRELRLRQQYFLVSCTLQDILRRHRADRNPLEALPDKVAIQLNDTHPSLAVAELMRLLVDEGGMAWDAAWDVTTRTTAYTNHTLMPEALEQWPVEMLERLLPRHLQLVEEVNRRLLDEAARRWPGDAERLRRLSLFEESPPKRVRMAHLATVGSHAINGVSAIHTALVRERLLPDFHALYPERFTNKTNGVTPRRWLRLCNPGLSAFITRRIGEGWITDLDRLRALEPAAEDAGARTEFLAIKRGAKEALAAHVAATLGTRVDPASLFDVQIKRLHEYKRQLLNLLHVVLLYRRLRADPALDLVPRTVLFAAKAAPAYWQAKRVIRLIHSVGRALERDP
;
A
#
# COMPACT_ATOMS: atom_id res chain seq x y z
N MET A 1 -15.26 -33.25 -8.13
CA MET A 1 -15.27 -31.81 -8.48
C MET A 1 -13.92 -31.30 -8.98
N SER A 2 -12.78 -31.57 -8.31
CA SER A 2 -11.44 -31.06 -8.72
C SER A 2 -11.06 -31.34 -10.18
N ARG A 3 -11.17 -32.59 -10.66
CA ARG A 3 -10.80 -32.95 -12.04
C ARG A 3 -11.57 -32.19 -13.14
N ARG A 4 -12.85 -31.89 -12.91
CA ARG A 4 -13.66 -31.10 -13.85
C ARG A 4 -13.22 -29.64 -13.87
N ALA A 5 -12.88 -29.08 -12.71
CA ALA A 5 -12.36 -27.72 -12.59
C ALA A 5 -10.97 -27.59 -13.23
N ALA A 6 -10.07 -28.55 -13.00
CA ALA A 6 -8.76 -28.60 -13.62
C ALA A 6 -8.86 -28.69 -15.16
N ALA A 7 -9.70 -29.58 -15.69
CA ALA A 7 -9.92 -29.69 -17.11
C ALA A 7 -10.52 -28.41 -17.72
N ALA A 8 -11.38 -27.70 -16.98
CA ALA A 8 -11.91 -26.41 -17.42
C ALA A 8 -10.81 -25.34 -17.47
N LEU A 9 -10.01 -25.21 -16.41
CA LEU A 9 -8.88 -24.28 -16.36
C LEU A 9 -7.89 -24.52 -17.51
N ALA A 10 -7.51 -25.77 -17.78
CA ALA A 10 -6.60 -26.10 -18.88
C ALA A 10 -7.18 -25.73 -20.25
N ARG A 11 -8.48 -25.98 -20.49
CA ARG A 11 -9.15 -25.57 -21.73
C ARG A 11 -9.21 -24.05 -21.88
N ASP A 12 -9.57 -23.33 -20.81
CA ASP A 12 -9.67 -21.88 -20.82
C ASP A 12 -8.28 -21.24 -21.03
N ALA A 13 -7.23 -21.79 -20.40
CA ALA A 13 -5.86 -21.36 -20.63
C ALA A 13 -5.44 -21.57 -22.10
N GLY A 14 -5.72 -22.75 -22.69
CA GLY A 14 -5.47 -22.98 -24.11
C GLY A 14 -6.25 -22.01 -25.02
N ARG A 15 -7.47 -21.66 -24.63
CA ARG A 15 -8.28 -20.65 -25.34
C ARG A 15 -7.63 -19.27 -25.27
N HIS A 16 -7.17 -18.82 -24.11
CA HIS A 16 -6.46 -17.54 -23.99
C HIS A 16 -5.12 -17.54 -24.73
N LEU A 17 -4.38 -18.64 -24.71
CA LEU A 17 -3.15 -18.78 -25.47
C LEU A 17 -3.41 -18.52 -26.97
N ARG A 18 -4.46 -19.13 -27.52
CA ARG A 18 -4.82 -19.00 -28.93
C ARG A 18 -5.45 -17.65 -29.28
N TYR A 19 -6.45 -17.21 -28.53
CA TYR A 19 -7.31 -16.09 -28.94
C TYR A 19 -7.00 -14.76 -28.25
N SER A 20 -6.36 -14.79 -27.07
CA SER A 20 -5.93 -13.56 -26.38
C SER A 20 -4.47 -13.22 -26.68
N LEU A 21 -3.61 -14.23 -26.87
CA LEU A 21 -2.18 -14.03 -27.11
C LEU A 21 -1.73 -14.33 -28.54
N ALA A 22 -2.61 -14.91 -29.38
CA ALA A 22 -2.28 -15.33 -30.74
C ALA A 22 -1.06 -16.28 -30.80
N LYS A 23 -0.99 -17.23 -29.87
CA LYS A 23 0.08 -18.23 -29.74
C LYS A 23 -0.46 -19.66 -29.90
N ASP A 24 0.44 -20.55 -30.27
CA ASP A 24 0.26 -22.01 -30.28
C ASP A 24 1.34 -22.70 -29.42
N ASP A 25 1.27 -24.02 -29.28
CA ASP A 25 2.24 -24.76 -28.47
C ASP A 25 3.68 -24.67 -28.98
N TYR A 26 3.88 -24.41 -30.27
CA TYR A 26 5.19 -24.27 -30.89
C TYR A 26 5.85 -22.92 -30.56
N SER A 27 5.08 -21.84 -30.56
CA SER A 27 5.56 -20.46 -30.42
C SER A 27 5.37 -19.85 -29.03
N ALA A 28 4.66 -20.53 -28.12
CA ALA A 28 4.38 -20.06 -26.77
C ALA A 28 5.63 -20.11 -25.89
N THR A 29 6.02 -18.96 -25.36
CA THR A 29 7.04 -18.87 -24.32
C THR A 29 6.47 -19.26 -22.95
N ALA A 30 7.35 -19.45 -21.96
CA ALA A 30 6.91 -19.67 -20.58
C ALA A 30 6.01 -18.54 -20.05
N TYR A 31 6.33 -17.29 -20.42
CA TYR A 31 5.54 -16.13 -20.02
C TYR A 31 4.16 -16.08 -20.71
N ASP A 32 4.07 -16.47 -21.99
CA ASP A 32 2.78 -16.59 -22.68
C ASP A 32 1.89 -17.63 -21.99
N ARG A 33 2.46 -18.77 -21.57
CA ARG A 33 1.75 -19.82 -20.81
C ARG A 33 1.27 -19.30 -19.45
N PHE A 34 2.10 -18.52 -18.75
CA PHE A 34 1.70 -17.83 -17.51
C PHE A 34 0.52 -16.88 -17.76
N LEU A 35 0.61 -15.98 -18.75
CA LEU A 35 -0.46 -15.02 -19.04
C LEU A 35 -1.77 -15.72 -19.38
N ALA A 36 -1.71 -16.73 -20.24
CA ALA A 36 -2.88 -17.52 -20.62
C ALA A 36 -3.55 -18.18 -19.42
N PHE A 37 -2.75 -18.76 -18.51
CA PHE A 37 -3.25 -19.37 -17.28
C PHE A 37 -3.80 -18.33 -16.29
N ALA A 38 -3.11 -17.20 -16.14
CA ALA A 38 -3.57 -16.09 -15.30
C ALA A 38 -4.91 -15.52 -15.78
N TYR A 39 -5.11 -15.40 -17.10
CA TYR A 39 -6.40 -15.00 -17.67
C TYR A 39 -7.51 -16.02 -17.39
N ALA A 40 -7.23 -17.32 -17.48
CA ALA A 40 -8.20 -18.35 -17.14
C ALA A 40 -8.64 -18.29 -15.65
N VAL A 41 -7.72 -17.99 -14.74
CA VAL A 41 -8.05 -17.74 -13.33
C VAL A 41 -8.80 -16.41 -13.17
N ARG A 42 -8.38 -15.36 -13.86
CA ARG A 42 -8.99 -14.03 -13.83
C ARG A 42 -10.45 -14.05 -14.28
N ASP A 43 -10.82 -14.81 -15.30
CA ASP A 43 -12.22 -14.91 -15.75
C ASP A 43 -13.18 -15.29 -14.61
N ARG A 44 -12.77 -16.24 -13.76
CA ARG A 44 -13.52 -16.68 -12.58
C ARG A 44 -13.60 -15.60 -11.49
N VAL A 45 -12.57 -14.75 -11.40
CA VAL A 45 -12.55 -13.58 -10.52
C VAL A 45 -13.50 -12.50 -11.04
N LEU A 46 -13.47 -12.20 -12.34
CA LEU A 46 -14.28 -11.15 -12.95
C LEU A 46 -15.77 -11.43 -12.86
N GLU A 47 -16.19 -12.67 -13.07
CA GLU A 47 -17.58 -13.09 -12.92
C GLU A 47 -18.12 -12.74 -11.51
N ARG A 48 -17.36 -13.09 -10.47
CA ARG A 48 -17.71 -12.80 -9.06
C ARG A 48 -17.61 -11.31 -8.74
N TRP A 49 -16.67 -10.61 -9.35
CA TRP A 49 -16.50 -9.17 -9.18
C TRP A 49 -17.68 -8.39 -9.74
N ILE A 50 -18.17 -8.73 -10.93
CA ILE A 50 -19.36 -8.11 -11.52
C ILE A 50 -20.56 -8.29 -10.59
N VAL A 51 -20.78 -9.51 -10.08
CA VAL A 51 -21.87 -9.81 -9.13
C VAL A 51 -21.74 -8.97 -7.86
N THR A 52 -20.54 -8.90 -7.28
CA THR A 52 -20.28 -8.13 -6.05
C THR A 52 -20.56 -6.63 -6.26
N GLN A 53 -20.05 -6.04 -7.35
CA GLN A 53 -20.26 -4.63 -7.64
C GLN A 53 -21.74 -4.32 -7.89
N GLN A 54 -22.45 -5.18 -8.61
CA GLN A 54 -23.89 -5.02 -8.84
C GLN A 54 -24.69 -5.07 -7.54
N ALA A 55 -24.36 -5.99 -6.62
CA ALA A 55 -25.02 -6.08 -5.31
C ALA A 55 -24.83 -4.78 -4.52
N TYR A 56 -23.60 -4.26 -4.44
CA TYR A 56 -23.32 -3.01 -3.73
C TYR A 56 -24.08 -1.79 -4.30
N HIS A 57 -24.34 -1.76 -5.60
CA HIS A 57 -25.14 -0.70 -6.23
C HIS A 57 -26.64 -0.88 -5.98
N ARG A 58 -27.16 -2.10 -6.19
CA ARG A 58 -28.59 -2.39 -6.00
C ARG A 58 -29.05 -2.19 -4.55
N GLU A 59 -28.21 -2.57 -3.59
CA GLU A 59 -28.51 -2.44 -2.17
C GLU A 59 -28.17 -1.05 -1.59
N ASN A 60 -27.51 -0.18 -2.38
CA ASN A 60 -27.08 1.17 -1.97
C ASN A 60 -26.40 1.17 -0.58
N VAL A 61 -25.44 0.26 -0.41
CA VAL A 61 -24.75 0.01 0.87
C VAL A 61 -23.77 1.12 1.22
N LYS A 62 -23.47 1.30 2.50
CA LYS A 62 -22.33 2.12 2.94
C LYS A 62 -21.02 1.46 2.50
N ARG A 63 -20.11 2.23 1.91
CA ARG A 63 -18.82 1.75 1.40
C ARG A 63 -17.64 2.35 2.15
N VAL A 64 -16.61 1.54 2.37
CA VAL A 64 -15.33 1.94 2.95
C VAL A 64 -14.32 2.21 1.83
N TYR A 65 -13.70 3.38 1.86
CA TYR A 65 -12.69 3.82 0.91
C TYR A 65 -11.36 3.99 1.64
N TYR A 66 -10.41 3.11 1.34
CA TYR A 66 -9.10 3.09 2.00
C TYR A 66 -8.05 3.76 1.11
N LEU A 67 -7.64 4.98 1.47
CA LEU A 67 -6.70 5.78 0.69
C LEU A 67 -5.27 5.53 1.20
N SER A 68 -4.38 5.09 0.32
CA SER A 68 -2.98 4.90 0.66
C SER A 68 -2.06 5.17 -0.51
N MET A 69 -0.89 5.75 -0.22
CA MET A 69 0.20 5.89 -1.17
C MET A 69 0.90 4.56 -1.47
N GLU A 70 0.64 3.51 -0.69
CA GLU A 70 1.32 2.22 -0.87
C GLU A 70 0.34 1.05 -0.75
N PHE A 71 0.49 0.07 -1.64
CA PHE A 71 -0.07 -1.27 -1.49
C PHE A 71 1.02 -2.28 -1.82
N LEU A 72 1.26 -3.23 -0.92
CA LEU A 72 2.12 -4.39 -1.19
C LEU A 72 1.27 -5.65 -1.33
N PRO A 73 0.53 -5.83 -2.43
CA PRO A 73 -0.32 -7.00 -2.62
C PRO A 73 0.51 -8.29 -2.70
N GLY A 74 1.71 -8.19 -3.30
CA GLY A 74 2.49 -9.33 -3.76
C GLY A 74 1.87 -9.98 -4.99
N ARG A 75 2.45 -11.08 -5.45
CA ARG A 75 1.91 -11.90 -6.55
C ARG A 75 0.47 -12.35 -6.31
N TYR A 76 -0.34 -12.37 -7.38
CA TYR A 76 -1.78 -12.64 -7.32
C TYR A 76 -2.16 -14.06 -7.72
N LEU A 77 -1.44 -14.74 -8.61
CA LEU A 77 -1.88 -16.01 -9.19
C LEU A 77 -2.16 -17.07 -8.12
N LEU A 78 -1.17 -17.34 -7.26
CA LEU A 78 -1.32 -18.29 -6.17
C LEU A 78 -2.35 -17.82 -5.13
N ASN A 79 -2.39 -16.52 -4.83
CA ASN A 79 -3.33 -15.95 -3.87
C ASN A 79 -4.78 -16.09 -4.33
N ASN A 80 -5.05 -15.83 -5.61
CA ASN A 80 -6.37 -15.96 -6.21
C ASN A 80 -6.77 -17.43 -6.31
N ALA A 81 -5.84 -18.32 -6.68
CA ALA A 81 -6.10 -19.76 -6.67
C ALA A 81 -6.51 -20.25 -5.27
N ILE A 82 -5.82 -19.80 -4.22
CA ILE A 82 -6.14 -20.14 -2.83
C ILE A 82 -7.49 -19.55 -2.41
N ASN A 83 -7.71 -18.24 -2.61
CA ASN A 83 -8.93 -17.58 -2.16
C ASN A 83 -10.18 -18.05 -2.91
N LEU A 84 -10.06 -18.54 -4.15
CA LEU A 84 -11.16 -19.17 -4.89
C LEU A 84 -11.38 -20.66 -4.54
N GLY A 85 -10.53 -21.27 -3.71
CA GLY A 85 -10.57 -22.71 -3.45
C GLY A 85 -10.15 -23.58 -4.64
N LEU A 86 -9.33 -23.03 -5.54
CA LEU A 86 -8.91 -23.65 -6.80
C LEU A 86 -7.45 -24.14 -6.79
N ASP A 87 -6.70 -24.00 -5.69
CA ASP A 87 -5.27 -24.38 -5.62
C ASP A 87 -4.99 -25.79 -6.16
N ALA A 88 -5.74 -26.81 -5.70
CA ALA A 88 -5.59 -28.17 -6.19
C ALA A 88 -5.90 -28.29 -7.70
N ALA A 89 -6.98 -27.67 -8.16
CA ALA A 89 -7.36 -27.69 -9.57
C ALA A 89 -6.32 -26.96 -10.46
N CYS A 90 -5.72 -25.88 -9.95
CA CYS A 90 -4.65 -25.16 -10.64
C CYS A 90 -3.37 -26.00 -10.74
N ARG A 91 -3.00 -26.71 -9.67
CA ARG A 91 -1.85 -27.64 -9.68
C ARG A 91 -2.06 -28.79 -10.67
N ASP A 92 -3.25 -29.38 -10.67
CA ASP A 92 -3.63 -30.45 -11.60
C ASP A 92 -3.65 -29.95 -13.06
N ALA A 93 -4.10 -28.71 -13.30
CA ALA A 93 -4.16 -28.13 -14.63
C ALA A 93 -2.81 -27.63 -15.16
N GLY A 94 -1.91 -27.19 -14.26
CA GLY A 94 -0.66 -26.53 -14.60
C GLY A 94 0.20 -27.33 -15.59
N GLY A 95 0.21 -28.67 -15.50
CA GLY A 95 1.03 -29.54 -16.35
C GLY A 95 0.65 -29.59 -17.84
N ALA A 96 -0.49 -29.03 -18.25
CA ALA A 96 -0.89 -28.97 -19.66
C ALA A 96 -0.05 -27.91 -20.40
N GLY A 97 1.09 -28.32 -20.97
CA GLY A 97 2.01 -27.43 -21.69
C GLY A 97 3.46 -27.43 -21.20
N GLY A 98 3.83 -28.36 -20.30
CA GLY A 98 5.23 -28.62 -19.93
C GLY A 98 5.79 -27.78 -18.76
N LEU A 99 4.99 -26.91 -18.14
CA LEU A 99 5.37 -26.17 -16.92
C LEU A 99 4.49 -26.60 -15.75
N GLY A 100 5.01 -26.65 -14.53
CA GLY A 100 4.19 -26.84 -13.33
C GLY A 100 3.49 -25.54 -12.90
N PHE A 101 2.44 -25.65 -12.10
CA PHE A 101 1.77 -24.45 -11.54
C PHE A 101 2.71 -23.58 -10.68
N THR A 102 3.66 -24.21 -9.98
CA THR A 102 4.72 -23.48 -9.24
C THR A 102 5.59 -22.65 -10.19
N ASP A 103 5.99 -23.21 -11.33
CA ASP A 103 6.81 -22.50 -12.31
C ASP A 103 6.05 -21.29 -12.87
N LEU A 104 4.75 -21.44 -13.15
CA LEU A 104 3.89 -20.33 -13.58
C LEU A 104 3.81 -19.22 -12.51
N CYS A 105 3.76 -19.57 -11.22
CA CYS A 105 3.74 -18.59 -10.13
C CYS A 105 5.08 -17.85 -9.98
N GLU A 106 6.21 -18.46 -10.36
CA GLU A 106 7.52 -17.82 -10.31
C GLU A 106 7.77 -16.83 -11.47
N LEU A 107 7.00 -16.94 -12.55
CA LEU A 107 7.03 -15.99 -13.67
C LEU A 107 6.31 -14.67 -13.39
N GLU A 108 5.46 -14.63 -12.36
CA GLU A 108 4.71 -13.45 -11.98
C GLU A 108 5.61 -12.43 -11.25
N ALA A 109 5.65 -11.19 -11.74
CA ALA A 109 6.33 -10.10 -11.04
C ALA A 109 5.48 -9.59 -9.87
N ASP A 110 6.12 -9.26 -8.75
CA ASP A 110 5.46 -8.55 -7.66
C ASP A 110 5.13 -7.11 -8.10
N PRO A 111 3.89 -6.63 -7.92
CA PRO A 111 3.54 -5.25 -8.25
C PRO A 111 4.33 -4.26 -7.40
N GLY A 112 5.06 -3.36 -8.05
CA GLY A 112 5.83 -2.28 -7.43
C GLY A 112 4.95 -1.15 -6.87
N LEU A 113 3.90 -1.48 -6.11
CA LEU A 113 2.89 -0.52 -5.65
C LEU A 113 3.12 -0.04 -4.22
N GLY A 114 4.17 -0.52 -3.56
CA GLY A 114 4.48 -0.21 -2.17
C GLY A 114 5.91 -0.63 -1.84
N ASN A 115 6.32 -0.40 -0.60
CA ASN A 115 7.67 -0.65 -0.12
C ASN A 115 7.69 -1.25 1.29
N GLY A 116 6.86 -0.74 2.21
CA GLY A 116 6.99 -1.04 3.64
C GLY A 116 5.82 -1.75 4.31
N GLY A 117 5.88 -1.81 5.64
CA GLY A 117 4.81 -2.34 6.48
C GLY A 117 3.48 -1.60 6.29
N LEU A 118 3.51 -0.31 5.94
CA LEU A 118 2.32 0.49 5.64
C LEU A 118 1.55 -0.09 4.44
N GLY A 119 2.23 -0.30 3.31
CA GLY A 119 1.61 -0.89 2.13
C GLY A 119 1.20 -2.36 2.32
N ARG A 120 1.94 -3.13 3.14
CA ARG A 120 1.57 -4.51 3.44
C ARG A 120 0.34 -4.60 4.35
N LEU A 121 0.19 -3.67 5.28
CA LEU A 121 -1.02 -3.54 6.09
C LEU A 121 -2.23 -3.23 5.21
N ALA A 122 -2.11 -2.24 4.32
CA ALA A 122 -3.16 -1.88 3.37
C ALA A 122 -3.62 -3.10 2.53
N ALA A 123 -2.67 -3.88 2.00
CA ALA A 123 -2.97 -5.11 1.27
C ALA A 123 -3.65 -6.19 2.15
N CYS A 124 -3.21 -6.37 3.40
CA CYS A 124 -3.87 -7.29 4.35
C CYS A 124 -5.29 -6.85 4.70
N PHE A 125 -5.55 -5.54 4.80
CA PHE A 125 -6.89 -4.99 5.01
C PHE A 125 -7.80 -5.26 3.82
N LEU A 126 -7.36 -5.03 2.58
CA LEU A 126 -8.21 -5.33 1.42
C LEU A 126 -8.60 -6.81 1.34
N ASP A 127 -7.67 -7.72 1.58
CA ASP A 127 -7.95 -9.17 1.65
C ASP A 127 -8.95 -9.50 2.78
N SER A 128 -8.82 -8.86 3.94
CA SER A 128 -9.72 -9.09 5.09
C SER A 128 -11.10 -8.49 4.89
N LEU A 129 -11.19 -7.28 4.33
CA LEU A 129 -12.46 -6.63 4.00
C LEU A 129 -13.23 -7.45 2.97
N ALA A 130 -12.55 -7.98 1.95
CA ALA A 130 -13.17 -8.88 0.98
C ALA A 130 -13.62 -10.20 1.63
N THR A 131 -12.77 -10.80 2.48
CA THR A 131 -13.10 -12.05 3.18
C THR A 131 -14.30 -11.92 4.13
N LEU A 132 -14.43 -10.77 4.80
CA LEU A 132 -15.51 -10.49 5.74
C LEU A 132 -16.77 -9.92 5.06
N GLY A 133 -16.76 -9.75 3.74
CA GLY A 133 -17.90 -9.21 2.99
C GLY A 133 -18.17 -7.73 3.20
N TYR A 134 -17.19 -6.95 3.69
CA TYR A 134 -17.33 -5.50 3.80
C TYR A 134 -17.25 -4.84 2.42
N PRO A 135 -18.23 -4.01 2.03
CA PRO A 135 -18.17 -3.21 0.81
C PRO A 135 -17.01 -2.21 0.89
N ALA A 136 -15.89 -2.53 0.26
CA ALA A 136 -14.69 -1.73 0.37
C ALA A 136 -13.94 -1.57 -0.95
N MET A 137 -13.23 -0.44 -1.06
CA MET A 137 -12.33 -0.16 -2.15
C MET A 137 -11.02 0.44 -1.62
N GLY A 138 -9.89 -0.06 -2.10
CA GLY A 138 -8.59 0.58 -1.91
C GLY A 138 -8.33 1.58 -3.04
N TYR A 139 -7.78 2.74 -2.72
CA TYR A 139 -7.35 3.75 -3.70
C TYR A 139 -5.87 4.06 -3.52
N GLY A 140 -5.10 3.97 -4.61
CA GLY A 140 -3.67 4.27 -4.65
C GLY A 140 -3.22 4.79 -6.00
N LEU A 141 -1.90 4.91 -6.19
CA LEU A 141 -1.30 5.28 -7.46
C LEU A 141 -0.72 4.06 -8.17
N ARG A 142 -0.80 4.04 -9.50
CA ARG A 142 -0.23 2.99 -10.36
C ARG A 142 1.22 3.32 -10.69
N TYR A 143 2.15 3.02 -9.78
CA TYR A 143 3.57 3.28 -10.01
C TYR A 143 4.17 2.37 -11.08
N GLU A 144 4.88 2.94 -12.05
CA GLU A 144 5.54 2.18 -13.12
C GLU A 144 6.78 1.42 -12.64
N TYR A 145 7.56 2.02 -11.75
CA TYR A 145 8.88 1.54 -11.34
C TYR A 145 9.01 1.26 -9.85
N GLY A 146 7.89 1.29 -9.11
CA GLY A 146 7.85 1.17 -7.65
C GLY A 146 8.87 2.05 -6.94
N LEU A 147 9.52 1.52 -5.90
CA LEU A 147 10.61 2.21 -5.22
C LEU A 147 11.95 2.01 -5.95
N PHE A 148 12.43 0.76 -6.00
CA PHE A 148 13.56 0.28 -6.81
C PHE A 148 13.76 -1.23 -6.59
N ARG A 149 14.37 -1.90 -7.57
CA ARG A 149 14.97 -3.22 -7.43
C ARG A 149 16.37 -3.06 -6.83
N GLN A 150 16.66 -3.84 -5.80
CA GLN A 150 17.96 -3.81 -5.13
C GLN A 150 18.88 -4.85 -5.80
N SER A 151 20.08 -4.43 -6.18
CA SER A 151 21.19 -5.33 -6.45
C SER A 151 22.34 -5.05 -5.47
N ILE A 152 23.18 -6.06 -5.21
CA ILE A 152 24.36 -5.91 -4.37
C ILE A 152 25.60 -6.02 -5.26
N ARG A 153 26.41 -4.94 -5.32
CA ARG A 153 27.68 -4.90 -6.07
C ARG A 153 28.79 -4.50 -5.11
N ASP A 154 29.84 -5.32 -5.01
CA ASP A 154 30.95 -5.14 -4.07
C ASP A 154 30.51 -4.96 -2.60
N GLY A 155 29.42 -5.64 -2.23
CA GLY A 155 28.77 -5.54 -0.92
C GLY A 155 27.95 -4.26 -0.70
N ALA A 156 27.89 -3.34 -1.65
CA ALA A 156 27.07 -2.14 -1.58
C ALA A 156 25.72 -2.33 -2.29
N GLN A 157 24.68 -1.68 -1.76
CA GLN A 157 23.39 -1.58 -2.45
C GLN A 157 23.51 -0.68 -3.68
N VAL A 158 22.98 -1.16 -4.79
CA VAL A 158 22.75 -0.41 -6.03
C VAL A 158 21.25 -0.44 -6.34
N GLU A 159 20.69 0.72 -6.65
CA GLU A 159 19.29 0.87 -7.06
C GLU A 159 19.14 0.69 -8.56
N GLU A 160 18.21 -0.18 -8.97
CA GLU A 160 17.80 -0.39 -10.35
C GLU A 160 16.28 -0.16 -10.47
N PRO A 161 15.77 0.31 -11.63
CA PRO A 161 14.33 0.50 -11.80
C PRO A 161 13.57 -0.84 -11.69
N ASP A 162 12.47 -0.85 -10.94
CA ASP A 162 11.61 -2.04 -10.79
C ASP A 162 10.50 -2.06 -11.84
N ASN A 163 10.84 -2.43 -13.06
CA ASN A 163 9.91 -2.37 -14.20
C ASN A 163 8.96 -3.58 -14.26
N TRP A 164 8.09 -3.71 -13.25
CA TRP A 164 7.10 -4.80 -13.15
C TRP A 164 6.03 -4.74 -14.26
N LEU A 165 5.84 -3.57 -14.89
CA LEU A 165 4.93 -3.35 -16.02
C LEU A 165 5.61 -3.46 -17.40
N ARG A 166 6.88 -3.89 -17.46
CA ARG A 166 7.59 -4.09 -18.74
C ARG A 166 6.84 -5.05 -19.66
N LEU A 167 6.22 -6.05 -19.05
CA LEU A 167 5.37 -7.02 -19.71
C LEU A 167 3.93 -6.86 -19.19
N ALA A 168 2.97 -7.46 -19.90
CA ALA A 168 1.55 -7.34 -19.56
C ALA A 168 1.26 -7.82 -18.13
N HIS A 169 0.63 -6.98 -17.31
CA HIS A 169 0.17 -7.39 -15.99
C HIS A 169 -1.29 -7.87 -16.09
N PRO A 170 -1.57 -9.19 -15.93
CA PRO A 170 -2.87 -9.72 -16.29
C PRO A 170 -4.00 -9.30 -15.34
N TRP A 171 -3.72 -8.80 -14.14
CA TRP A 171 -4.74 -8.59 -13.11
C TRP A 171 -5.39 -7.21 -13.12
N GLU A 172 -4.87 -6.26 -13.89
CA GLU A 172 -5.43 -4.91 -13.97
C GLU A 172 -6.37 -4.73 -15.15
N LEU A 173 -7.37 -3.87 -14.97
CA LEU A 173 -8.37 -3.52 -15.96
C LEU A 173 -8.42 -2.00 -16.10
N ALA A 174 -8.04 -1.49 -17.27
CA ALA A 174 -8.17 -0.08 -17.58
C ALA A 174 -9.65 0.37 -17.59
N ARG A 175 -9.90 1.59 -17.12
CA ARG A 175 -11.23 2.23 -17.06
C ARG A 175 -11.22 3.63 -17.67
N PRO A 176 -10.92 3.77 -18.98
CA PRO A 176 -10.88 5.07 -19.66
C PRO A 176 -12.18 5.88 -19.54
N GLU A 177 -13.32 5.22 -19.30
CA GLU A 177 -14.62 5.85 -19.13
C GLU A 177 -14.78 6.62 -17.80
N TYR A 178 -13.83 6.50 -16.86
CA TYR A 178 -13.87 7.14 -15.54
C TYR A 178 -12.64 8.02 -15.28
N VAL A 179 -12.21 8.79 -16.28
CA VAL A 179 -11.10 9.74 -16.13
C VAL A 179 -11.54 11.02 -15.39
N PHE A 180 -10.61 11.61 -14.63
CA PHE A 180 -10.84 12.86 -13.89
C PHE A 180 -9.73 13.87 -14.14
N GLY A 181 -10.09 15.14 -14.33
CA GLY A 181 -9.14 16.25 -14.37
C GLY A 181 -8.73 16.66 -12.96
N VAL A 182 -7.44 16.83 -12.73
CA VAL A 182 -6.87 17.30 -11.46
C VAL A 182 -6.17 18.64 -11.68
N PRO A 183 -6.71 19.73 -11.13
CA PRO A 183 -6.11 21.06 -11.26
C PRO A 183 -4.88 21.22 -10.35
N PHE A 184 -3.83 21.83 -10.88
CA PHE A 184 -2.66 22.28 -10.15
C PHE A 184 -2.39 23.74 -10.48
N GLU A 185 -1.69 24.43 -9.59
CA GLU A 185 -1.27 25.83 -9.79
C GLU A 185 -2.45 26.79 -9.94
N GLY A 186 -2.38 27.79 -10.81
CA GLY A 186 -3.45 28.76 -11.01
C GLY A 186 -3.70 29.65 -9.79
N ARG A 187 -4.94 30.10 -9.62
CA ARG A 187 -5.34 31.01 -8.52
C ARG A 187 -6.77 30.78 -8.07
N SER A 188 -7.05 31.16 -6.82
CA SER A 188 -8.41 31.20 -6.28
C SER A 188 -9.03 32.57 -6.54
N ALA A 189 -10.21 32.60 -7.17
CA ALA A 189 -10.94 33.83 -7.50
C ALA A 189 -12.36 33.79 -6.91
N PRO A 190 -12.91 34.90 -6.38
CA PRO A 190 -14.31 34.96 -5.97
C PRO A 190 -15.26 34.62 -7.11
N ALA A 191 -16.32 33.86 -6.82
CA ALA A 191 -17.38 33.54 -7.78
C ALA A 191 -18.41 34.70 -7.83
N PRO A 192 -18.58 35.40 -8.97
CA PRO A 192 -19.39 36.62 -9.04
C PRO A 192 -20.90 36.44 -8.75
N ASP A 193 -21.46 35.26 -9.03
CA ASP A 193 -22.91 35.07 -9.14
C ASP A 193 -23.53 34.21 -8.01
N ALA A 194 -22.83 33.99 -6.89
CA ALA A 194 -23.19 32.92 -5.96
C ALA A 194 -24.19 33.28 -4.84
N GLY A 195 -24.58 34.55 -4.65
CA GLY A 195 -25.42 35.00 -3.52
C GLY A 195 -24.82 34.76 -2.11
N ALA A 196 -23.73 34.02 -2.03
CA ALA A 196 -22.92 33.65 -0.87
C ALA A 196 -21.43 33.66 -1.29
N LEU A 197 -20.52 33.84 -0.33
CA LEU A 197 -19.08 33.85 -0.60
C LEU A 197 -18.61 32.47 -1.11
N ARG A 198 -18.35 32.36 -2.41
CA ARG A 198 -17.79 31.17 -3.06
C ARG A 198 -16.56 31.53 -3.87
N PHE A 199 -15.73 30.53 -4.15
CA PHE A 199 -14.53 30.69 -4.95
C PHE A 199 -14.55 29.74 -6.14
N ARG A 200 -13.83 30.10 -7.19
CA ARG A 200 -13.49 29.26 -8.33
C ARG A 200 -11.99 29.15 -8.42
N TRP A 201 -11.50 27.95 -8.69
CA TRP A 201 -10.11 27.73 -9.02
C TRP A 201 -9.92 27.92 -10.52
N VAL A 202 -9.24 28.99 -10.90
CA VAL A 202 -9.06 29.41 -12.30
C VAL A 202 -7.60 29.37 -12.70
N ASP A 203 -7.34 29.34 -14.00
CA ASP A 203 -6.00 29.36 -14.61
C ASP A 203 -5.11 28.17 -14.15
N ALA A 204 -5.73 27.07 -13.74
CA ALA A 204 -5.03 25.87 -13.27
C ALA A 204 -4.57 24.99 -14.45
N ARG A 205 -3.39 24.38 -14.28
CA ARG A 205 -2.91 23.31 -15.16
C ARG A 205 -3.61 22.01 -14.79
N THR A 206 -4.23 21.34 -15.75
CA THR A 206 -4.96 20.10 -15.51
C THR A 206 -4.13 18.87 -15.87
N ILE A 207 -4.11 17.88 -14.99
CA ILE A 207 -3.55 16.55 -15.27
C ILE A 207 -4.67 15.52 -15.18
N VAL A 208 -4.72 14.55 -16.09
CA VAL A 208 -5.79 13.56 -16.13
C VAL A 208 -5.41 12.31 -15.33
N GLY A 209 -6.30 11.87 -14.45
CA GLY A 209 -6.21 10.60 -13.75
C GLY A 209 -7.02 9.52 -14.44
N MET A 210 -6.34 8.48 -14.94
CA MET A 210 -6.94 7.29 -15.52
C MET A 210 -6.94 6.14 -14.51
N PRO A 211 -8.10 5.54 -14.18
CA PRO A 211 -8.16 4.43 -13.25
C PRO A 211 -7.82 3.08 -13.87
N TYR A 212 -7.16 2.24 -13.07
CA TYR A 212 -6.92 0.82 -13.31
C TYR A 212 -7.46 0.03 -12.12
N ASP A 213 -8.39 -0.88 -12.36
CA ASP A 213 -9.01 -1.71 -11.33
C ASP A 213 -8.30 -3.05 -11.22
N VAL A 214 -7.94 -3.45 -10.01
CA VAL A 214 -7.45 -4.78 -9.65
C VAL A 214 -8.45 -5.44 -8.69
N PRO A 215 -9.13 -6.52 -9.09
CA PRO A 215 -10.07 -7.22 -8.20
C PRO A 215 -9.35 -7.90 -7.02
N ILE A 216 -9.89 -7.75 -5.81
CA ILE A 216 -9.36 -8.34 -4.58
C ILE A 216 -10.32 -9.41 -4.07
N VAL A 217 -9.90 -10.67 -4.19
CA VAL A 217 -10.74 -11.84 -3.89
C VAL A 217 -10.69 -12.14 -2.39
N GLY A 218 -11.85 -12.18 -1.72
CA GLY A 218 -11.97 -12.69 -0.36
C GLY A 218 -11.88 -14.21 -0.28
N TRP A 219 -11.51 -14.77 0.87
CA TRP A 219 -11.49 -16.22 1.08
C TRP A 219 -12.86 -16.86 0.78
N GLY A 220 -12.86 -17.96 0.04
CA GLY A 220 -14.07 -18.63 -0.47
C GLY A 220 -14.63 -18.02 -1.76
N GLY A 221 -14.14 -16.87 -2.20
CA GLY A 221 -14.53 -16.23 -3.46
C GLY A 221 -15.97 -15.71 -3.50
N ALA A 222 -16.62 -15.53 -2.35
CA ALA A 222 -18.00 -15.02 -2.28
C ALA A 222 -18.08 -13.52 -2.59
N HIS A 223 -17.09 -12.75 -2.12
CA HIS A 223 -17.00 -11.31 -2.33
C HIS A 223 -15.68 -10.95 -2.98
N VAL A 224 -15.74 -10.07 -3.97
CA VAL A 224 -14.56 -9.52 -4.64
C VAL A 224 -14.63 -7.99 -4.58
N ASN A 225 -13.74 -7.40 -3.80
CA ASN A 225 -13.59 -5.96 -3.69
C ASN A 225 -12.64 -5.42 -4.77
N THR A 226 -12.35 -4.12 -4.74
CA THR A 226 -11.55 -3.45 -5.77
C THR A 226 -10.37 -2.70 -5.15
N LEU A 227 -9.18 -2.85 -5.72
CA LEU A 227 -8.09 -1.89 -5.59
C LEU A 227 -8.06 -1.04 -6.88
N ARG A 228 -8.36 0.25 -6.77
CA ARG A 228 -8.30 1.21 -7.88
C ARG A 228 -6.99 2.01 -7.81
N LEU A 229 -6.25 2.00 -8.91
CA LEU A 229 -4.95 2.65 -9.03
C LEU A 229 -5.00 3.74 -10.09
N TRP A 230 -4.60 4.96 -9.75
CA TRP A 230 -4.58 6.09 -10.68
C TRP A 230 -3.26 6.15 -11.44
N SER A 231 -3.34 6.27 -12.76
CA SER A 231 -2.23 6.59 -13.66
C SER A 231 -2.39 8.03 -14.15
N ALA A 232 -1.33 8.82 -14.05
CA ALA A 232 -1.33 10.18 -14.57
C ALA A 232 -1.13 10.18 -16.09
N ARG A 233 -1.97 10.94 -16.78
CA ARG A 233 -1.95 11.16 -18.23
C ARG A 233 -2.02 12.64 -18.52
N SER A 234 -1.43 13.04 -19.64
CA SER A 234 -1.62 14.37 -20.20
C SER A 234 -3.06 14.52 -20.70
N ASP A 235 -3.64 15.70 -20.58
CA ASP A 235 -4.91 16.06 -21.22
C ASP A 235 -4.76 16.19 -22.75
N ARG A 236 -3.55 16.59 -23.20
CA ARG A 236 -3.11 16.61 -24.59
C ARG A 236 -1.94 15.67 -24.77
N GLU A 237 -2.11 14.61 -25.56
CA GLU A 237 -1.03 13.64 -25.79
C GLU A 237 0.12 14.19 -26.64
N PHE A 238 -0.13 15.24 -27.44
CA PHE A 238 0.80 15.82 -28.41
C PHE A 238 0.33 17.21 -28.87
N ASP A 239 1.23 18.20 -28.87
CA ASP A 239 0.95 19.50 -29.50
C ASP A 239 1.51 19.54 -30.92
N LEU A 240 0.61 19.51 -31.91
CA LEU A 240 0.95 19.56 -33.34
C LEU A 240 1.61 20.87 -33.73
N GLN A 241 1.34 21.96 -33.02
CA GLN A 241 1.87 23.28 -33.36
C GLN A 241 3.36 23.37 -32.98
N ASP A 242 3.70 23.08 -31.72
CA ASP A 242 5.10 23.05 -31.25
C ASP A 242 5.94 22.06 -32.08
N PHE A 243 5.36 20.91 -32.44
CA PHE A 243 6.02 19.92 -33.30
C PHE A 243 6.25 20.44 -34.73
N SER A 244 5.26 21.12 -35.31
CA SER A 244 5.36 21.67 -36.66
C SER A 244 6.34 22.84 -36.75
N GLU A 245 6.58 23.55 -35.63
CA GLU A 245 7.57 24.61 -35.49
C GLU A 245 8.99 24.07 -35.20
N GLY A 246 9.14 22.75 -35.06
CA GLY A 246 10.43 22.06 -34.90
C GLY A 246 10.92 21.92 -33.46
N ASP A 247 10.15 22.35 -32.45
CA ASP A 247 10.46 22.15 -31.03
C ASP A 247 9.84 20.86 -30.51
N TYR A 248 10.46 19.75 -30.91
CA TYR A 248 10.02 18.41 -30.54
C TYR A 248 10.05 18.14 -29.04
N ALA A 249 10.89 18.85 -28.26
CA ALA A 249 10.99 18.67 -26.82
C ALA A 249 9.83 19.35 -26.10
N ALA A 250 9.49 20.59 -26.48
CA ALA A 250 8.33 21.30 -25.96
C ALA A 250 7.02 20.55 -26.27
N ALA A 251 6.88 20.01 -27.49
CA ALA A 251 5.70 19.27 -27.95
C ALA A 251 5.34 18.04 -27.08
N VAL A 252 6.27 17.52 -26.27
CA VAL A 252 6.08 16.37 -25.36
C VAL A 252 6.36 16.68 -23.89
N ASP A 253 6.88 17.85 -23.52
CA ASP A 253 7.22 18.16 -22.12
C ASP A 253 5.99 18.08 -21.20
N GLN A 254 4.84 18.59 -21.66
CA GLN A 254 3.61 18.53 -20.87
C GLN A 254 3.23 17.10 -20.49
N LYS A 255 3.41 16.17 -21.44
CA LYS A 255 3.19 14.74 -21.24
C LYS A 255 4.19 14.15 -20.26
N VAL A 256 5.48 14.45 -20.41
CA VAL A 256 6.52 13.94 -19.51
C VAL A 256 6.27 14.39 -18.07
N GLN A 257 5.95 15.66 -17.85
CA GLN A 257 5.64 16.20 -16.52
C GLN A 257 4.40 15.56 -15.90
N ALA A 258 3.34 15.33 -16.69
CA ALA A 258 2.14 14.66 -16.22
C ALA A 258 2.43 13.20 -15.80
N GLU A 259 3.11 12.44 -16.66
CA GLU A 259 3.38 11.02 -16.42
C GLU A 259 4.37 10.78 -15.26
N ASN A 260 5.25 11.75 -14.95
CA ASN A 260 6.18 11.67 -13.82
C ASN A 260 5.48 11.43 -12.47
N LEU A 261 4.23 11.87 -12.30
CA LEU A 261 3.46 11.66 -11.07
C LEU A 261 3.28 10.19 -10.71
N THR A 262 3.21 9.29 -11.69
CA THR A 262 2.98 7.87 -11.45
C THR A 262 4.15 7.00 -11.87
N LYS A 263 5.37 7.56 -12.00
CA LYS A 263 6.57 6.78 -12.31
C LYS A 263 7.13 6.03 -11.11
N VAL A 264 7.45 6.75 -10.02
CA VAL A 264 8.17 6.20 -8.86
C VAL A 264 7.45 6.49 -7.55
N LEU A 265 7.55 5.55 -6.62
CA LEU A 265 7.08 5.68 -5.25
C LEU A 265 8.14 6.41 -4.41
N TYR A 266 7.72 7.43 -3.65
CA TYR A 266 8.58 8.26 -2.78
C TYR A 266 9.81 8.85 -3.50
N PRO A 267 9.61 9.87 -4.35
CA PRO A 267 10.74 10.62 -4.91
C PRO A 267 11.60 11.26 -3.80
N ASP A 268 12.89 11.51 -4.11
CA ASP A 268 13.86 12.06 -3.14
C ASP A 268 13.41 13.43 -2.62
N ASP A 269 13.08 13.51 -1.34
CA ASP A 269 12.53 14.69 -0.69
C ASP A 269 13.60 15.63 -0.12
N ARG A 270 14.89 15.37 -0.36
CA ARG A 270 15.96 16.32 -0.02
C ARG A 270 16.00 17.50 -0.98
N VAL A 271 15.64 17.26 -2.24
CA VAL A 271 15.57 18.29 -3.28
C VAL A 271 14.17 18.91 -3.31
N TYR A 272 14.08 20.21 -3.61
CA TYR A 272 12.80 20.91 -3.68
C TYR A 272 11.84 20.26 -4.70
N ALA A 273 12.35 19.90 -5.88
CA ALA A 273 11.56 19.27 -6.94
C ALA A 273 10.92 17.94 -6.50
N GLY A 274 11.62 17.11 -5.70
CA GLY A 274 11.08 15.85 -5.21
C GLY A 274 10.06 16.03 -4.09
N ARG A 275 10.21 17.06 -3.24
CA ARG A 275 9.18 17.47 -2.27
C ARG A 275 7.90 17.92 -2.98
N GLU A 276 8.04 18.78 -3.99
CA GLU A 276 6.93 19.21 -4.82
C GLU A 276 6.25 18.02 -5.52
N LEU A 277 7.02 17.11 -6.13
CA LEU A 277 6.47 15.93 -6.79
C LEU A 277 5.68 15.05 -5.81
N ARG A 278 6.18 14.86 -4.59
CA ARG A 278 5.48 14.10 -3.54
C ARG A 278 4.16 14.77 -3.12
N LEU A 279 4.13 16.10 -2.94
CA LEU A 279 2.88 16.82 -2.66
C LEU A 279 1.90 16.70 -3.84
N ARG A 280 2.38 16.83 -5.08
CA ARG A 280 1.55 16.63 -6.27
C ARG A 280 0.97 15.22 -6.35
N GLN A 281 1.77 14.19 -6.05
CA GLN A 281 1.29 12.80 -5.99
C GLN A 281 0.17 12.61 -4.95
N GLN A 282 0.35 13.17 -3.75
CA GLN A 282 -0.66 13.10 -2.68
C GLN A 282 -1.96 13.76 -3.10
N TYR A 283 -1.89 14.98 -3.62
CA TYR A 283 -3.08 15.68 -4.09
C TYR A 283 -3.73 14.99 -5.29
N PHE A 284 -2.94 14.48 -6.22
CA PHE A 284 -3.42 13.73 -7.38
C PHE A 284 -4.23 12.49 -6.96
N LEU A 285 -3.69 11.68 -6.04
CA LEU A 285 -4.40 10.55 -5.44
C LEU A 285 -5.73 11.00 -4.82
N VAL A 286 -5.67 12.03 -3.99
CA VAL A 286 -6.82 12.54 -3.23
C VAL A 286 -7.93 13.05 -4.16
N SER A 287 -7.60 13.94 -5.11
CA SER A 287 -8.60 14.57 -5.97
C SER A 287 -9.26 13.55 -6.89
N CYS A 288 -8.48 12.68 -7.58
CA CYS A 288 -9.08 11.62 -8.42
C CYS A 288 -10.02 10.73 -7.61
N THR A 289 -9.60 10.35 -6.40
CA THR A 289 -10.36 9.45 -5.54
C THR A 289 -11.66 10.09 -5.06
N LEU A 290 -11.62 11.33 -4.56
CA LEU A 290 -12.81 12.01 -4.06
C LEU A 290 -13.80 12.31 -5.18
N GLN A 291 -13.32 12.70 -6.37
CA GLN A 291 -14.18 12.87 -7.54
C GLN A 291 -14.88 11.54 -7.92
N ASP A 292 -14.17 10.41 -7.89
CA ASP A 292 -14.79 9.09 -8.18
C ASP A 292 -15.78 8.66 -7.09
N ILE A 293 -15.48 8.91 -5.81
CA ILE A 293 -16.39 8.64 -4.69
C ILE A 293 -17.69 9.44 -4.85
N LEU A 294 -17.59 10.75 -5.12
CA LEU A 294 -18.75 11.61 -5.33
C LEU A 294 -19.53 11.23 -6.59
N ARG A 295 -18.84 10.85 -7.68
CA ARG A 295 -19.49 10.31 -8.88
C ARG A 295 -20.33 9.07 -8.56
N ARG A 296 -19.78 8.11 -7.80
CA ARG A 296 -20.49 6.89 -7.38
C ARG A 296 -21.69 7.22 -6.49
N HIS A 297 -21.50 8.09 -5.50
CA HIS A 297 -22.55 8.55 -4.59
C HIS A 297 -23.74 9.19 -5.34
N ARG A 298 -23.44 10.03 -6.34
CA ARG A 298 -24.43 10.67 -7.21
C ARG A 298 -25.11 9.67 -8.16
N ALA A 299 -24.36 8.70 -8.69
CA ALA A 299 -24.91 7.66 -9.56
C ALA A 299 -25.95 6.79 -8.81
N ASP A 300 -25.72 6.56 -7.52
CA ASP A 300 -26.68 5.90 -6.61
C ASP A 300 -27.81 6.84 -6.12
N ARG A 301 -27.89 8.06 -6.69
CA ARG A 301 -28.93 9.09 -6.43
C ARG A 301 -29.02 9.55 -4.97
N ASN A 302 -27.91 9.51 -4.24
CA ASN A 302 -27.87 9.98 -2.86
C ASN A 302 -27.60 11.50 -2.80
N PRO A 303 -28.27 12.25 -1.91
CA PRO A 303 -27.96 13.66 -1.66
C PRO A 303 -26.59 13.80 -0.95
N LEU A 304 -25.91 14.95 -1.12
CA LEU A 304 -24.56 15.16 -0.57
C LEU A 304 -24.54 15.15 0.97
N GLU A 305 -25.63 15.57 1.60
CA GLU A 305 -25.80 15.57 3.06
C GLU A 305 -25.77 14.15 3.65
N ALA A 306 -26.20 13.16 2.86
CA ALA A 306 -26.19 11.74 3.24
C ALA A 306 -24.85 11.04 2.91
N LEU A 307 -23.82 11.78 2.47
CA LEU A 307 -22.49 11.24 2.19
C LEU A 307 -21.93 10.44 3.38
N PRO A 308 -21.97 10.92 4.64
CA PRO A 308 -21.42 10.18 5.78
C PRO A 308 -22.15 8.85 6.06
N ASP A 309 -23.40 8.72 5.62
CA ASP A 309 -24.20 7.50 5.81
C ASP A 309 -23.90 6.44 4.73
N LYS A 310 -23.29 6.85 3.61
CA LYS A 310 -22.98 5.99 2.46
C LYS A 310 -21.49 5.82 2.20
N VAL A 311 -20.65 6.68 2.79
CA VAL A 311 -19.21 6.76 2.53
C VAL A 311 -18.46 6.83 3.85
N ALA A 312 -17.42 6.01 3.98
CA ALA A 312 -16.40 6.15 5.02
C ALA A 312 -15.02 6.17 4.35
N ILE A 313 -14.25 7.23 4.57
CA ILE A 313 -12.92 7.44 4.01
C ILE A 313 -11.88 7.24 5.10
N GLN A 314 -11.01 6.24 4.92
CA GLN A 314 -9.90 5.98 5.82
C GLN A 314 -8.61 6.54 5.23
N LEU A 315 -7.98 7.44 5.99
CA LEU A 315 -6.67 8.03 5.69
C LEU A 315 -5.59 7.14 6.31
N ASN A 316 -4.80 6.47 5.45
CA ASN A 316 -3.69 5.64 5.88
C ASN A 316 -2.40 6.48 6.01
N ASP A 317 -2.10 6.88 7.24
CA ASP A 317 -1.07 7.88 7.57
C ASP A 317 -1.42 9.29 7.06
N THR A 318 -0.48 10.24 7.12
CA THR A 318 -0.72 11.63 6.74
C THR A 318 -0.77 11.88 5.23
N HIS A 319 -0.33 10.93 4.40
CA HIS A 319 -0.20 11.16 2.96
C HIS A 319 -1.51 11.61 2.26
N PRO A 320 -2.69 11.01 2.55
CA PRO A 320 -3.95 11.47 1.97
C PRO A 320 -4.65 12.55 2.81
N SER A 321 -3.98 13.23 3.75
CA SER A 321 -4.58 14.25 4.64
C SER A 321 -5.23 15.42 3.89
N LEU A 322 -4.76 15.74 2.68
CA LEU A 322 -5.40 16.71 1.79
C LEU A 322 -6.84 16.34 1.43
N ALA A 323 -7.28 15.09 1.66
CA ALA A 323 -8.67 14.69 1.47
C ALA A 323 -9.65 15.51 2.30
N VAL A 324 -9.23 16.01 3.47
CA VAL A 324 -10.04 16.92 4.29
C VAL A 324 -10.31 18.22 3.52
N ALA A 325 -9.26 18.87 3.03
CA ALA A 325 -9.38 20.14 2.31
C ALA A 325 -10.02 19.98 0.92
N GLU A 326 -9.71 18.89 0.20
CA GLU A 326 -10.29 18.64 -1.12
C GLU A 326 -11.78 18.27 -1.04
N LEU A 327 -12.20 17.51 -0.02
CA LEU A 327 -13.62 17.23 0.16
C LEU A 327 -14.38 18.52 0.48
N MET A 328 -13.82 19.39 1.32
CA MET A 328 -14.39 20.73 1.55
C MET A 328 -14.50 21.54 0.25
N ARG A 329 -13.45 21.56 -0.58
CA ARG A 329 -13.47 22.25 -1.87
C ARG A 329 -14.60 21.72 -2.77
N LEU A 330 -14.68 20.40 -2.93
CA LEU A 330 -15.67 19.74 -3.77
C LEU A 330 -17.10 19.97 -3.26
N LEU A 331 -17.34 19.98 -1.94
CA LEU A 331 -18.66 20.20 -1.38
C LEU A 331 -19.09 21.68 -1.43
N VAL A 332 -18.18 22.61 -1.13
CA VAL A 332 -18.49 24.05 -1.07
C VAL A 332 -18.48 24.68 -2.47
N ASP A 333 -17.37 24.55 -3.20
CA ASP A 333 -17.16 25.29 -4.45
C ASP A 333 -17.94 24.65 -5.61
N GLU A 334 -17.96 23.32 -5.70
CA GLU A 334 -18.66 22.58 -6.77
C GLU A 334 -20.06 22.09 -6.34
N GLY A 335 -20.19 21.56 -5.12
CA GLY A 335 -21.45 21.06 -4.57
C GLY A 335 -22.39 22.16 -4.07
N GLY A 336 -21.88 23.38 -3.88
CA GLY A 336 -22.66 24.53 -3.43
C GLY A 336 -23.12 24.48 -1.97
N MET A 337 -22.55 23.59 -1.15
CA MET A 337 -22.90 23.50 0.27
C MET A 337 -22.38 24.71 1.05
N ALA A 338 -23.12 25.11 2.08
CA ALA A 338 -22.62 26.06 3.07
C ALA A 338 -21.45 25.45 3.85
N TRP A 339 -20.52 26.28 4.31
CA TRP A 339 -19.30 25.84 5.00
C TRP A 339 -19.57 24.87 6.14
N ASP A 340 -20.47 25.22 7.07
CA ASP A 340 -20.70 24.43 8.29
C ASP A 340 -21.29 23.05 7.96
N ALA A 341 -22.18 22.98 6.97
CA ALA A 341 -22.75 21.72 6.49
C ALA A 341 -21.68 20.86 5.78
N ALA A 342 -20.84 21.47 4.94
CA ALA A 342 -19.74 20.77 4.29
C ALA A 342 -18.69 20.26 5.30
N TRP A 343 -18.41 21.03 6.35
CA TRP A 343 -17.46 20.67 7.39
C TRP A 343 -17.96 19.51 8.25
N ASP A 344 -19.24 19.51 8.61
CA ASP A 344 -19.88 18.38 9.30
C ASP A 344 -19.83 17.11 8.44
N VAL A 345 -20.24 17.19 7.16
CA VAL A 345 -20.16 16.07 6.22
C VAL A 345 -18.73 15.56 6.08
N THR A 346 -17.77 16.45 5.89
CA THR A 346 -16.35 16.10 5.76
C THR A 346 -15.89 15.34 7.01
N THR A 347 -16.05 15.93 8.19
CA THR A 347 -15.59 15.34 9.46
C THR A 347 -16.21 13.97 9.74
N ARG A 348 -17.52 13.80 9.49
CA ARG A 348 -18.22 12.52 9.70
C ARG A 348 -17.89 11.46 8.65
N THR A 349 -17.37 11.85 7.49
CA THR A 349 -16.99 10.93 6.41
C THR A 349 -15.56 10.40 6.58
N THR A 350 -14.66 11.13 7.25
CA THR A 350 -13.21 10.88 7.29
C THR A 350 -12.72 10.33 8.63
N ALA A 351 -11.81 9.36 8.58
CA ALA A 351 -11.09 8.81 9.72
C ALA A 351 -9.58 8.71 9.43
N TYR A 352 -8.74 8.86 10.46
CA TYR A 352 -7.28 8.94 10.32
C TYR A 352 -6.55 7.88 11.16
N THR A 353 -5.66 7.11 10.54
CA THR A 353 -4.74 6.22 11.23
C THR A 353 -3.33 6.80 11.23
N ASN A 354 -2.76 7.01 12.42
CA ASN A 354 -1.37 7.44 12.57
C ASN A 354 -0.43 6.23 12.74
N HIS A 355 0.67 6.23 12.00
CA HIS A 355 1.68 5.14 12.01
C HIS A 355 3.03 5.54 12.61
N THR A 356 3.23 6.82 12.94
CA THR A 356 4.52 7.33 13.39
C THR A 356 4.40 8.25 14.60
N LEU A 357 5.34 8.06 15.53
CA LEU A 357 5.55 8.93 16.69
C LEU A 357 6.77 9.85 16.52
N MET A 358 7.58 9.64 15.47
CA MET A 358 8.79 10.43 15.23
C MET A 358 8.37 11.78 14.63
N PRO A 359 8.64 12.92 15.30
CA PRO A 359 8.26 14.24 14.80
C PRO A 359 8.84 14.52 13.41
N GLU A 360 10.06 14.04 13.13
CA GLU A 360 10.75 14.23 11.85
C GLU A 360 10.10 13.46 10.70
N ALA A 361 9.26 12.47 11.01
CA ALA A 361 8.53 11.68 10.03
C ALA A 361 7.08 12.18 9.83
N LEU A 362 6.61 13.14 10.63
CA LEU A 362 5.32 13.78 10.40
C LEU A 362 5.41 14.74 9.22
N GLU A 363 4.52 14.59 8.25
CA GLU A 363 4.57 15.41 7.06
C GLU A 363 4.22 16.86 7.35
N GLN A 364 5.09 17.74 6.84
CA GLN A 364 4.91 19.17 6.87
C GLN A 364 5.33 19.79 5.55
N TRP A 365 4.47 20.66 5.02
CA TRP A 365 4.69 21.28 3.71
C TRP A 365 4.89 22.80 3.87
N PRO A 366 5.90 23.40 3.22
CA PRO A 366 6.05 24.85 3.22
C PRO A 366 4.80 25.54 2.69
N VAL A 367 4.35 26.61 3.35
CA VAL A 367 3.14 27.35 2.94
C VAL A 367 3.24 27.85 1.51
N GLU A 368 4.38 28.42 1.12
CA GLU A 368 4.66 28.89 -0.25
C GLU A 368 4.48 27.79 -1.31
N MET A 369 4.77 26.53 -0.96
CA MET A 369 4.59 25.40 -1.86
C MET A 369 3.11 25.08 -2.06
N LEU A 370 2.30 25.10 -0.98
CA LEU A 370 0.84 24.97 -1.11
C LEU A 370 0.21 26.16 -1.80
N GLU A 371 0.66 27.38 -1.52
CA GLU A 371 0.14 28.60 -2.14
C GLU A 371 0.28 28.53 -3.65
N ARG A 372 1.47 28.15 -4.13
CA ARG A 372 1.72 28.01 -5.56
C ARG A 372 0.96 26.85 -6.17
N LEU A 373 0.94 25.67 -5.54
CA LEU A 373 0.41 24.45 -6.16
C LEU A 373 -1.09 24.24 -5.97
N LEU A 374 -1.59 24.61 -4.80
CA LEU A 374 -2.94 24.32 -4.30
C LEU A 374 -3.52 25.57 -3.59
N PRO A 375 -3.58 26.74 -4.25
CA PRO A 375 -3.94 28.01 -3.62
C PRO A 375 -5.30 27.96 -2.92
N ARG A 376 -6.26 27.25 -3.51
CA ARG A 376 -7.60 27.11 -2.90
C ARG A 376 -7.56 26.26 -1.63
N HIS A 377 -6.79 25.17 -1.62
CA HIS A 377 -6.63 24.33 -0.43
C HIS A 377 -5.97 25.06 0.71
N LEU A 378 -4.98 25.92 0.43
CA LEU A 378 -4.37 26.75 1.46
C LEU A 378 -5.42 27.64 2.15
N GLN A 379 -6.28 28.33 1.40
CA GLN A 379 -7.37 29.14 1.96
C GLN A 379 -8.34 28.32 2.83
N LEU A 380 -8.67 27.10 2.40
CA LEU A 380 -9.52 26.19 3.18
C LEU A 380 -8.82 25.76 4.48
N VAL A 381 -7.53 25.45 4.43
CA VAL A 381 -6.72 25.08 5.60
C VAL A 381 -6.59 26.26 6.58
N GLU A 382 -6.43 27.49 6.08
CA GLU A 382 -6.42 28.71 6.88
C GLU A 382 -7.75 28.92 7.62
N GLU A 383 -8.88 28.73 6.93
CA GLU A 383 -10.21 28.86 7.55
C GLU A 383 -10.48 27.75 8.57
N VAL A 384 -10.08 26.50 8.28
CA VAL A 384 -10.12 25.39 9.26
C VAL A 384 -9.29 25.73 10.48
N ASN A 385 -8.08 26.26 10.28
CA ASN A 385 -7.20 26.64 11.38
C ASN A 385 -7.82 27.76 12.24
N ARG A 386 -8.34 28.82 11.60
CA ARG A 386 -9.00 29.92 12.32
C ARG A 386 -10.12 29.41 13.21
N ARG A 387 -11.02 28.58 12.68
CA ARG A 387 -12.14 28.00 13.42
C ARG A 387 -11.71 27.09 14.57
N LEU A 388 -10.68 26.26 14.34
CA LEU A 388 -10.09 25.43 15.39
C LEU A 388 -9.54 26.28 16.54
N LEU A 389 -8.80 27.35 16.21
CA LEU A 389 -8.22 28.23 17.23
C LEU A 389 -9.31 29.03 17.97
N ASP A 390 -10.39 29.44 17.29
CA ASP A 390 -11.54 30.09 17.94
C ASP A 390 -12.29 29.15 18.89
N GLU A 391 -12.42 27.87 18.55
CA GLU A 391 -12.96 26.84 19.45
C GLU A 391 -12.04 26.61 20.66
N ALA A 392 -10.75 26.42 20.41
CA ALA A 392 -9.77 26.20 21.46
C ALA A 392 -9.64 27.40 22.41
N ALA A 393 -9.72 28.63 21.89
CA ALA A 393 -9.66 29.86 22.70
C ALA A 393 -10.91 30.01 23.59
N ARG A 394 -12.08 29.58 23.13
CA ARG A 394 -13.29 29.50 23.97
C ARG A 394 -13.17 28.43 25.05
N ARG A 395 -12.53 27.30 24.75
CA ARG A 395 -12.34 26.19 25.70
C ARG A 395 -11.27 26.47 26.76
N TRP A 396 -10.19 27.16 26.37
CA TRP A 396 -9.05 27.52 27.20
C TRP A 396 -8.67 29.00 27.03
N PRO A 397 -9.47 29.93 27.61
CA PRO A 397 -9.20 31.36 27.50
C PRO A 397 -7.82 31.72 28.07
N GLY A 398 -7.01 32.45 27.29
CA GLY A 398 -5.69 32.95 27.70
C GLY A 398 -4.51 31.97 27.50
N ASP A 399 -4.74 30.72 27.10
CA ASP A 399 -3.66 29.74 26.87
C ASP A 399 -3.08 29.83 25.44
N ALA A 400 -2.35 30.92 25.17
CA ALA A 400 -1.77 31.19 23.86
C ALA A 400 -0.77 30.10 23.39
N GLU A 401 -0.03 29.49 24.32
CA GLU A 401 0.91 28.41 23.99
C GLU A 401 0.18 27.15 23.51
N ARG A 402 -0.96 26.80 24.11
CA ARG A 402 -1.78 25.70 23.61
C ARG A 402 -2.36 25.98 22.23
N LEU A 403 -2.82 27.22 21.97
CA LEU A 403 -3.26 27.62 20.63
C LEU A 403 -2.15 27.46 19.59
N ARG A 404 -0.92 27.90 19.93
CA ARG A 404 0.25 27.73 19.07
C ARG A 404 0.55 26.25 18.81
N ARG A 405 0.46 25.38 19.83
CA ARG A 405 0.65 23.93 19.66
C ARG A 405 -0.47 23.28 18.84
N LEU A 406 -1.72 23.70 18.97
CA LEU A 406 -2.87 23.16 18.23
C LEU A 406 -2.92 23.55 16.76
N SER A 407 -2.42 24.75 16.43
CA SER A 407 -2.49 25.33 15.08
C SER A 407 -2.13 24.33 13.98
N LEU A 408 -2.74 24.45 12.81
CA LEU A 408 -2.37 23.68 11.62
C LEU A 408 -1.08 24.23 11.01
N PHE A 409 -0.61 25.40 11.45
CA PHE A 409 0.61 26.04 10.96
C PHE A 409 1.71 26.01 12.02
N GLU A 410 2.91 25.65 11.59
CA GLU A 410 4.15 25.85 12.34
C GLU A 410 4.82 27.13 11.85
N GLU A 411 5.02 28.10 12.76
CA GLU A 411 5.59 29.42 12.48
C GLU A 411 7.14 29.40 12.42
N SER A 412 7.73 28.31 11.93
CA SER A 412 9.17 28.25 11.63
C SER A 412 9.51 29.09 10.39
N PRO A 413 10.79 29.43 10.14
CA PRO A 413 11.24 29.89 8.83
C PRO A 413 11.75 28.70 7.97
N PRO A 414 11.10 28.33 6.84
CA PRO A 414 9.83 28.84 6.31
C PRO A 414 8.62 28.29 7.07
N LYS A 415 7.48 28.99 6.98
CA LYS A 415 6.22 28.59 7.61
C LYS A 415 5.71 27.29 6.99
N ARG A 416 5.14 26.39 7.79
CA ARG A 416 4.72 25.05 7.34
C ARG A 416 3.31 24.69 7.75
N VAL A 417 2.63 23.90 6.93
CA VAL A 417 1.35 23.25 7.24
C VAL A 417 1.63 21.87 7.85
N ARG A 418 1.05 21.60 9.01
CA ARG A 418 1.17 20.34 9.76
C ARG A 418 0.07 19.37 9.33
N MET A 419 0.42 18.39 8.49
CA MET A 419 -0.57 17.52 7.85
C MET A 419 -1.26 16.56 8.82
N ALA A 420 -0.56 16.13 9.87
CA ALA A 420 -1.16 15.36 10.96
C ALA A 420 -2.24 16.13 11.71
N HIS A 421 -2.10 17.46 11.83
CA HIS A 421 -3.08 18.32 12.50
C HIS A 421 -4.32 18.47 11.62
N LEU A 422 -4.12 18.70 10.32
CA LEU A 422 -5.21 18.74 9.33
C LEU A 422 -6.01 17.43 9.32
N ALA A 423 -5.34 16.28 9.28
CA ALA A 423 -5.99 14.98 9.31
C ALA A 423 -6.77 14.75 10.63
N THR A 424 -6.19 15.17 11.76
CA THR A 424 -6.79 15.01 13.09
C THR A 424 -8.04 15.87 13.27
N VAL A 425 -7.97 17.16 12.95
CA VAL A 425 -9.11 18.07 13.14
C VAL A 425 -10.28 17.73 12.23
N GLY A 426 -9.98 17.34 10.98
CA GLY A 426 -10.97 17.02 9.96
C GLY A 426 -11.43 15.57 9.97
N SER A 427 -11.21 14.79 11.03
CA SER A 427 -11.65 13.39 11.15
C SER A 427 -12.48 13.18 12.41
N HIS A 428 -13.50 12.33 12.33
CA HIS A 428 -14.31 11.92 13.50
C HIS A 428 -13.66 10.81 14.33
N ALA A 429 -12.70 10.08 13.77
CA ALA A 429 -11.96 9.03 14.47
C ALA A 429 -10.46 9.10 14.12
N ILE A 430 -9.62 9.03 15.16
CA ILE A 430 -8.16 8.97 15.07
C ILE A 430 -7.71 7.69 15.77
N ASN A 431 -6.86 6.89 15.13
CA ASN A 431 -6.35 5.70 15.78
C ASN A 431 -4.84 5.51 15.65
N GLY A 432 -4.25 4.97 16.71
CA GLY A 432 -2.92 4.36 16.67
C GLY A 432 -3.00 2.88 16.29
N VAL A 433 -1.81 2.29 16.08
CA VAL A 433 -1.64 0.94 15.50
C VAL A 433 -1.24 -0.14 16.50
N SER A 434 -1.16 0.23 17.77
CA SER A 434 -1.01 -0.64 18.94
C SER A 434 -1.41 0.12 20.20
N ALA A 435 -1.71 -0.59 21.29
CA ALA A 435 -2.15 0.04 22.54
C ALA A 435 -1.12 1.06 23.06
N ILE A 436 0.16 0.67 23.12
CA ILE A 436 1.24 1.56 23.55
C ILE A 436 1.43 2.74 22.59
N HIS A 437 1.33 2.50 21.28
CA HIS A 437 1.43 3.56 20.29
C HIS A 437 0.30 4.57 20.45
N THR A 438 -0.93 4.10 20.63
CA THR A 438 -2.10 4.97 20.84
C THR A 438 -1.96 5.79 22.12
N ALA A 439 -1.46 5.21 23.20
CA ALA A 439 -1.17 5.94 24.43
C ALA A 439 -0.15 7.08 24.17
N LEU A 440 0.94 6.79 23.47
CA LEU A 440 1.95 7.80 23.11
C LEU A 440 1.42 8.87 22.15
N VAL A 441 0.51 8.52 21.23
CA VAL A 441 -0.17 9.52 20.38
C VAL A 441 -0.96 10.50 21.26
N ARG A 442 -1.71 9.99 22.24
CA ARG A 442 -2.52 10.82 23.15
C ARG A 442 -1.67 11.63 24.12
N GLU A 443 -0.59 11.07 24.64
CA GLU A 443 0.19 11.69 25.72
C GLU A 443 1.30 12.60 25.21
N ARG A 444 1.87 12.32 24.02
CA ARG A 444 3.07 12.99 23.53
C ARG A 444 2.89 13.66 22.18
N LEU A 445 2.21 13.01 21.24
CA LEU A 445 2.14 13.52 19.87
C LEU A 445 1.03 14.57 19.68
N LEU A 446 -0.17 14.25 20.14
CA LEU A 446 -1.38 15.06 19.94
C LEU A 446 -2.13 15.30 21.27
N PRO A 447 -1.45 15.68 22.38
CA PRO A 447 -2.09 15.82 23.68
C PRO A 447 -3.17 16.90 23.71
N ASP A 448 -2.95 18.03 23.03
CA ASP A 448 -3.92 19.11 23.01
C ASP A 448 -5.17 18.76 22.18
N PHE A 449 -5.02 17.99 21.08
CA PHE A 449 -6.17 17.46 20.34
C PHE A 449 -6.92 16.40 21.13
N HIS A 450 -6.22 15.54 21.87
CA HIS A 450 -6.86 14.57 22.76
C HIS A 450 -7.64 15.26 23.88
N ALA A 451 -7.13 16.38 24.41
CA ALA A 451 -7.85 17.18 25.39
C ALA A 451 -9.09 17.87 24.81
N LEU A 452 -9.07 18.21 23.51
CA LEU A 452 -10.21 18.83 22.82
C LEU A 452 -11.28 17.79 22.42
N TYR A 453 -10.85 16.64 21.91
CA TYR A 453 -11.71 15.59 21.34
C TYR A 453 -11.36 14.19 21.88
N PRO A 454 -11.51 13.94 23.19
CA PRO A 454 -11.04 12.71 23.82
C PRO A 454 -11.66 11.44 23.21
N GLU A 455 -12.94 11.49 22.85
CA GLU A 455 -13.72 10.39 22.29
C GLU A 455 -13.28 9.98 20.87
N ARG A 456 -12.61 10.87 20.13
CA ARG A 456 -12.17 10.56 18.76
C ARG A 456 -10.95 9.62 18.73
N PHE A 457 -10.17 9.54 19.81
CA PHE A 457 -8.95 8.74 19.83
C PHE A 457 -9.24 7.29 20.21
N THR A 458 -9.01 6.35 19.29
CA THR A 458 -9.18 4.90 19.52
C THR A 458 -7.90 4.12 19.25
N ASN A 459 -7.86 2.84 19.66
CA ASN A 459 -6.78 1.93 19.28
C ASN A 459 -7.29 0.89 18.27
N LYS A 460 -6.48 0.60 17.26
CA LYS A 460 -6.67 -0.53 16.34
C LYS A 460 -5.33 -1.22 16.14
N THR A 461 -5.06 -2.26 16.90
CA THR A 461 -3.81 -3.02 16.79
C THR A 461 -3.72 -3.66 15.41
N ASN A 462 -2.59 -3.46 14.72
CA ASN A 462 -2.37 -4.03 13.39
C ASN A 462 -2.44 -5.56 13.40
N GLY A 463 -2.79 -6.12 12.24
CA GLY A 463 -2.82 -7.56 12.00
C GLY A 463 -2.31 -7.93 10.61
N VAL A 464 -2.17 -9.23 10.36
CA VAL A 464 -1.82 -9.80 9.06
C VAL A 464 -2.88 -10.81 8.64
N THR A 465 -3.11 -10.96 7.33
CA THR A 465 -4.05 -11.98 6.85
C THR A 465 -3.47 -13.38 6.99
N PRO A 466 -4.18 -14.34 7.64
CA PRO A 466 -3.73 -15.73 7.74
C PRO A 466 -3.74 -16.46 6.39
N ARG A 467 -4.50 -15.97 5.39
CA ARG A 467 -4.54 -16.56 4.05
C ARG A 467 -3.16 -16.49 3.38
N ARG A 468 -2.51 -15.32 3.41
CA ARG A 468 -1.16 -15.16 2.86
C ARG A 468 -0.06 -15.61 3.82
N TRP A 469 -0.16 -15.22 5.09
CA TRP A 469 0.92 -15.35 6.07
C TRP A 469 0.93 -16.67 6.84
N LEU A 470 0.03 -17.60 6.51
CA LEU A 470 0.05 -18.96 7.06
C LEU A 470 -0.39 -20.00 6.01
N ARG A 471 -1.59 -19.85 5.43
CA ARG A 471 -2.15 -20.81 4.45
C ARG A 471 -1.31 -20.92 3.17
N LEU A 472 -0.98 -19.77 2.56
CA LEU A 472 -0.22 -19.70 1.32
C LEU A 472 1.27 -19.98 1.53
N CYS A 473 1.91 -19.28 2.47
CA CYS A 473 3.36 -19.35 2.61
C CYS A 473 3.87 -20.62 3.31
N ASN A 474 3.02 -21.33 4.05
CA ASN A 474 3.41 -22.54 4.76
C ASN A 474 2.33 -23.64 4.65
N PRO A 475 2.18 -24.25 3.46
CA PRO A 475 1.15 -25.27 3.21
C PRO A 475 1.30 -26.49 4.12
N GLY A 476 2.52 -26.87 4.50
CA GLY A 476 2.79 -27.97 5.44
C GLY A 476 2.22 -27.68 6.83
N LEU A 477 2.52 -26.51 7.39
CA LEU A 477 1.96 -26.09 8.69
C LEU A 477 0.45 -25.88 8.61
N SER A 478 -0.03 -25.29 7.52
CA SER A 478 -1.47 -25.13 7.29
C SER A 478 -2.21 -26.47 7.30
N ALA A 479 -1.66 -27.51 6.64
CA ALA A 479 -2.27 -28.83 6.62
C ALA A 479 -2.22 -29.51 8.00
N PHE A 480 -1.12 -29.33 8.74
CA PHE A 480 -0.99 -29.78 10.14
C PHE A 480 -2.08 -29.20 11.03
N ILE A 481 -2.32 -27.89 10.92
CA ILE A 481 -3.36 -27.19 11.68
C ILE A 481 -4.74 -27.70 11.27
N THR A 482 -5.03 -27.71 9.95
CA THR A 482 -6.35 -28.12 9.44
C THR A 482 -6.72 -29.54 9.83
N ARG A 483 -5.78 -30.50 9.82
CA ARG A 483 -6.04 -31.89 10.27
C ARG A 483 -6.48 -31.99 11.72
N ARG A 484 -6.02 -31.09 12.59
CA ARG A 484 -6.27 -31.15 14.03
C ARG A 484 -7.51 -30.38 14.45
N ILE A 485 -7.75 -29.21 13.85
CA ILE A 485 -8.80 -28.28 14.32
C ILE A 485 -9.80 -27.86 13.24
N GLY A 486 -9.72 -28.46 12.04
CA GLY A 486 -10.54 -28.12 10.87
C GLY A 486 -10.07 -26.85 10.15
N GLU A 487 -10.80 -26.40 9.12
CA GLU A 487 -10.41 -25.22 8.31
C GLU A 487 -10.89 -23.87 8.86
N GLY A 488 -11.71 -23.87 9.91
CA GLY A 488 -12.30 -22.63 10.43
C GLY A 488 -11.30 -21.59 10.93
N TRP A 489 -10.05 -21.98 11.21
CA TRP A 489 -8.99 -21.04 11.61
C TRP A 489 -8.62 -20.02 10.53
N ILE A 490 -8.93 -20.30 9.26
CA ILE A 490 -8.57 -19.43 8.13
C ILE A 490 -9.31 -18.08 8.19
N THR A 491 -10.51 -18.08 8.77
CA THR A 491 -11.33 -16.88 8.99
C THR A 491 -11.48 -16.50 10.47
N ASP A 492 -11.18 -17.43 11.39
CA ASP A 492 -11.25 -17.21 12.84
C ASP A 492 -9.96 -17.70 13.52
N LEU A 493 -8.96 -16.81 13.60
CA LEU A 493 -7.61 -17.17 14.02
C LEU A 493 -7.50 -17.54 15.52
N ASP A 494 -8.47 -17.13 16.35
CA ASP A 494 -8.49 -17.47 17.78
C ASP A 494 -8.65 -18.99 18.01
N ARG A 495 -9.21 -19.70 17.03
CA ARG A 495 -9.28 -21.17 17.03
C ARG A 495 -7.92 -21.85 17.10
N LEU A 496 -6.81 -21.16 16.77
CA LEU A 496 -5.47 -21.72 16.94
C LEU A 496 -5.14 -22.08 18.39
N ARG A 497 -5.83 -21.52 19.39
CA ARG A 497 -5.71 -21.93 20.80
C ARG A 497 -6.00 -23.41 21.02
N ALA A 498 -6.85 -24.03 20.19
CA ALA A 498 -7.12 -25.46 20.25
C ALA A 498 -5.90 -26.34 19.90
N LEU A 499 -4.78 -25.75 19.44
CA LEU A 499 -3.51 -26.44 19.25
C LEU A 499 -2.65 -26.49 20.52
N GLU A 500 -2.99 -25.76 21.59
CA GLU A 500 -2.21 -25.76 22.84
C GLU A 500 -1.92 -27.18 23.37
N PRO A 501 -2.88 -28.14 23.38
CA PRO A 501 -2.60 -29.52 23.80
C PRO A 501 -1.56 -30.24 22.92
N ALA A 502 -1.40 -29.84 21.65
CA ALA A 502 -0.44 -30.46 20.74
C ALA A 502 1.02 -30.16 21.11
N ALA A 503 1.27 -29.19 22.00
CA ALA A 503 2.60 -28.95 22.55
C ALA A 503 3.08 -30.09 23.46
N GLU A 504 2.15 -30.80 24.11
CA GLU A 504 2.45 -31.94 24.98
C GLU A 504 2.48 -33.28 24.23
N ASP A 505 1.89 -33.33 23.03
CA ASP A 505 1.87 -34.53 22.19
C ASP A 505 3.21 -34.74 21.46
N ALA A 506 3.87 -35.86 21.75
CA ALA A 506 5.17 -36.20 21.15
C ALA A 506 5.11 -36.34 19.62
N GLY A 507 4.04 -36.92 19.08
CA GLY A 507 3.86 -37.10 17.64
C GLY A 507 3.67 -35.76 16.92
N ALA A 508 2.89 -34.86 17.50
CA ALA A 508 2.64 -33.52 17.01
C ALA A 508 3.90 -32.66 17.04
N ARG A 509 4.71 -32.75 18.10
CA ARG A 509 6.03 -32.10 18.16
C ARG A 509 6.96 -32.62 17.06
N THR A 510 7.04 -33.94 16.86
CA THR A 510 7.88 -34.52 15.80
C THR A 510 7.41 -34.07 14.41
N GLU A 511 6.11 -34.07 14.15
CA GLU A 511 5.54 -33.60 12.87
C GLU A 511 5.81 -32.10 12.66
N PHE A 512 5.62 -31.26 13.68
CA PHE A 512 5.90 -29.82 13.62
C PHE A 512 7.38 -29.53 13.33
N LEU A 513 8.30 -30.26 13.98
CA LEU A 513 9.74 -30.14 13.74
C LEU A 513 10.11 -30.58 12.32
N ALA A 514 9.50 -31.64 11.79
CA ALA A 514 9.70 -32.06 10.40
C ALA A 514 9.23 -30.99 9.40
N ILE A 515 8.08 -30.37 9.64
CA ILE A 515 7.57 -29.25 8.83
C ILE A 515 8.56 -28.07 8.86
N LYS A 516 9.04 -27.69 10.05
CA LYS A 516 10.04 -26.62 10.19
C LYS A 516 11.34 -26.98 9.47
N ARG A 517 11.81 -28.23 9.58
CA ARG A 517 13.02 -28.70 8.88
C ARG A 517 12.86 -28.57 7.37
N GLY A 518 11.76 -29.07 6.80
CA GLY A 518 11.49 -28.96 5.36
C GLY A 518 11.43 -27.51 4.88
N ALA A 519 10.85 -26.60 5.66
CA ALA A 519 10.84 -25.17 5.33
C ALA A 519 12.25 -24.55 5.33
N LYS A 520 13.14 -24.99 6.23
CA LYS A 520 14.55 -24.54 6.27
C LYS A 520 15.37 -25.10 5.12
N GLU A 521 15.13 -26.35 4.73
CA GLU A 521 15.75 -26.96 3.55
C GLU A 521 15.34 -26.25 2.27
N ALA A 522 14.05 -25.91 2.13
CA ALA A 522 13.56 -25.12 1.00
C ALA A 522 14.22 -23.73 0.94
N LEU A 523 14.34 -23.04 2.09
CA LEU A 523 15.04 -21.76 2.15
C LEU A 523 16.54 -21.90 1.84
N ALA A 524 17.20 -22.94 2.35
CA ALA A 524 18.61 -23.20 2.06
C ALA A 524 18.83 -23.46 0.56
N ALA A 525 17.95 -24.22 -0.09
CA ALA A 525 17.96 -24.45 -1.53
C ALA A 525 17.74 -23.15 -2.31
N HIS A 526 16.81 -22.30 -1.86
CA HIS A 526 16.57 -21.00 -2.48
C HIS A 526 17.79 -20.06 -2.35
N VAL A 527 18.42 -19.99 -1.18
CA VAL A 527 19.65 -19.20 -0.95
C VAL A 527 20.78 -19.71 -1.84
N ALA A 528 20.96 -21.03 -1.96
CA ALA A 528 21.97 -21.62 -2.84
C ALA A 528 21.70 -21.29 -4.32
N ALA A 529 20.45 -21.37 -4.76
CA ALA A 529 20.07 -21.10 -6.15
C ALA A 529 20.20 -19.61 -6.53
N THR A 530 19.91 -18.70 -5.59
CA THR A 530 19.85 -17.26 -5.86
C THR A 530 21.15 -16.52 -5.55
N LEU A 531 21.87 -16.94 -4.50
CA LEU A 531 23.08 -16.27 -4.02
C LEU A 531 24.35 -17.11 -4.20
N GLY A 532 24.24 -18.38 -4.57
CA GLY A 532 25.37 -19.31 -4.68
C GLY A 532 25.94 -19.77 -3.34
N THR A 533 25.40 -19.30 -2.21
CA THR A 533 25.86 -19.64 -0.85
C THR A 533 25.12 -20.86 -0.32
N ARG A 534 25.85 -21.82 0.25
CA ARG A 534 25.25 -22.96 0.96
C ARG A 534 25.14 -22.65 2.44
N VAL A 535 23.97 -22.90 3.02
CA VAL A 535 23.71 -22.74 4.46
C VAL A 535 23.23 -24.05 5.05
N ASP A 536 23.62 -24.33 6.30
CA ASP A 536 23.26 -25.57 6.98
C ASP A 536 21.84 -25.49 7.56
N PRO A 537 20.86 -26.28 7.04
CA PRO A 537 19.51 -26.29 7.56
C PRO A 537 19.39 -26.90 8.97
N ALA A 538 20.44 -27.54 9.51
CA ALA A 538 20.47 -28.02 10.89
C ALA A 538 20.65 -26.85 11.89
N SER A 539 21.49 -25.87 11.57
CA SER A 539 21.79 -24.68 12.38
C SER A 539 20.56 -23.82 12.76
N LEU A 540 20.63 -23.02 13.82
CA LEU A 540 19.57 -22.04 14.12
C LEU A 540 19.54 -20.94 13.04
N PHE A 541 18.38 -20.71 12.41
CA PHE A 541 18.19 -19.61 11.46
C PHE A 541 17.77 -18.34 12.22
N ASP A 542 18.71 -17.40 12.37
CA ASP A 542 18.49 -16.09 12.99
C ASP A 542 18.20 -15.06 11.89
N VAL A 543 16.95 -14.61 11.79
CA VAL A 543 16.46 -13.88 10.61
C VAL A 543 16.04 -12.46 11.00
N GLN A 544 16.69 -11.46 10.40
CA GLN A 544 16.29 -10.06 10.54
C GLN A 544 16.03 -9.43 9.17
N ILE A 545 14.75 -9.48 8.76
CA ILE A 545 14.28 -8.93 7.48
C ILE A 545 13.35 -7.75 7.73
N LYS A 546 13.79 -6.55 7.35
CA LYS A 546 13.01 -5.29 7.43
C LYS A 546 13.78 -4.16 6.74
N ARG A 547 13.11 -3.03 6.44
CA ARG A 547 13.77 -1.81 5.96
C ARG A 547 14.97 -1.46 6.83
N LEU A 548 16.08 -1.08 6.21
CA LEU A 548 17.28 -0.74 6.95
C LEU A 548 17.16 0.67 7.54
N HIS A 549 17.32 0.79 8.86
CA HIS A 549 17.28 2.06 9.56
C HIS A 549 17.97 1.94 10.92
N GLU A 550 18.61 3.01 11.38
CA GLU A 550 19.33 3.03 12.68
C GLU A 550 18.44 2.60 13.87
N TYR A 551 17.20 3.10 13.98
CA TYR A 551 16.30 2.70 15.06
C TYR A 551 15.84 1.24 15.00
N LYS A 552 15.97 0.57 13.84
CA LYS A 552 15.68 -0.86 13.67
C LYS A 552 16.82 -1.77 14.12
N ARG A 553 17.99 -1.18 14.41
CA ARG A 553 19.13 -1.81 15.11
C ARG A 553 19.71 -3.04 14.41
N GLN A 554 19.72 -3.09 13.07
CA GLN A 554 20.47 -4.12 12.34
C GLN A 554 21.97 -4.10 12.67
N LEU A 555 22.52 -2.90 12.89
CA LEU A 555 23.91 -2.74 13.34
C LEU A 555 24.17 -3.42 14.69
N LEU A 556 23.23 -3.31 15.64
CA LEU A 556 23.36 -3.97 16.95
C LEU A 556 23.38 -5.50 16.78
N ASN A 557 22.51 -6.05 15.93
CA ASN A 557 22.50 -7.48 15.65
C ASN A 557 23.83 -7.92 15.01
N LEU A 558 24.36 -7.14 14.06
CA LEU A 558 25.66 -7.42 13.45
C LEU A 558 26.82 -7.37 14.46
N LEU A 559 26.80 -6.43 15.40
CA LEU A 559 27.79 -6.36 16.49
C LEU A 559 27.75 -7.62 17.37
N HIS A 560 26.56 -8.17 17.62
CA HIS A 560 26.42 -9.45 18.30
C HIS A 560 27.04 -10.61 17.50
N VAL A 561 26.84 -10.65 16.18
CA VAL A 561 27.50 -11.64 15.31
C VAL A 561 29.03 -11.54 15.40
N VAL A 562 29.57 -10.32 15.33
CA VAL A 562 31.02 -10.08 15.45
C VAL A 562 31.53 -10.51 16.83
N LEU A 563 30.77 -10.26 17.90
CA LEU A 563 31.12 -10.70 19.25
C LEU A 563 31.19 -12.23 19.35
N LEU A 564 30.19 -12.95 18.82
CA LEU A 564 30.17 -14.40 18.82
C LEU A 564 31.36 -14.99 18.06
N TYR A 565 31.64 -14.43 16.87
CA TYR A 565 32.80 -14.81 16.08
C TYR A 565 34.11 -14.61 16.84
N ARG A 566 34.30 -13.45 17.48
CA ARG A 566 35.52 -13.19 18.27
C ARG A 566 35.68 -14.15 19.45
N ARG A 567 34.58 -14.58 20.07
CA ARG A 567 34.61 -15.58 21.15
C ARG A 567 35.03 -16.95 20.63
N LEU A 568 34.46 -17.41 19.51
CA LEU A 568 34.86 -18.66 18.85
C LEU A 568 36.34 -18.64 18.43
N ARG A 569 36.85 -17.49 17.96
CA ARG A 569 38.26 -17.32 17.62
C ARG A 569 39.19 -17.38 18.83
N ALA A 570 38.73 -16.91 19.98
CA ALA A 570 39.51 -16.92 21.22
C ALA A 570 39.49 -18.30 21.90
N ASP A 571 38.37 -19.01 21.80
CA ASP A 571 38.18 -20.36 22.31
C ASP A 571 37.43 -21.22 21.27
N PRO A 572 38.17 -21.96 20.42
CA PRO A 572 37.56 -22.85 19.42
C PRO A 572 36.77 -24.02 20.02
N ALA A 573 36.96 -24.34 21.31
CA ALA A 573 36.21 -25.39 22.01
C ALA A 573 34.93 -24.86 22.66
N LEU A 574 34.64 -23.56 22.51
CA LEU A 574 33.46 -22.93 23.08
C LEU A 574 32.18 -23.57 22.55
N ASP A 575 31.40 -24.17 23.44
CA ASP A 575 30.10 -24.77 23.11
C ASP A 575 29.07 -23.69 22.74
N LEU A 576 28.89 -23.50 21.44
CA LEU A 576 27.91 -22.57 20.87
C LEU A 576 27.02 -23.28 19.86
N VAL A 577 25.72 -23.04 19.97
CA VAL A 577 24.74 -23.51 18.99
C VAL A 577 25.10 -22.96 17.59
N PRO A 578 25.28 -23.82 16.57
CA PRO A 578 25.50 -23.40 15.20
C PRO A 578 24.38 -22.49 14.70
N ARG A 579 24.72 -21.40 14.01
CA ARG A 579 23.77 -20.37 13.57
C ARG A 579 24.03 -19.91 12.15
N THR A 580 22.97 -19.78 11.36
CA THR A 580 22.95 -19.03 10.09
C THR A 580 22.20 -17.71 10.33
N VAL A 581 22.90 -16.59 10.23
CA VAL A 581 22.31 -15.26 10.42
C VAL A 581 21.95 -14.64 9.07
N LEU A 582 20.68 -14.36 8.87
CA LEU A 582 20.10 -13.88 7.61
C LEU A 582 19.64 -12.43 7.76
N PHE A 583 20.32 -11.52 7.07
CA PHE A 583 19.88 -10.14 6.92
C PHE A 583 19.28 -9.94 5.53
N ALA A 584 18.11 -9.29 5.45
CA ALA A 584 17.62 -8.73 4.20
C ALA A 584 16.95 -7.38 4.44
N ALA A 585 17.38 -6.36 3.70
CA ALA A 585 16.91 -5.00 3.90
C ALA A 585 17.22 -4.12 2.68
N LYS A 586 16.30 -3.21 2.36
CA LYS A 586 16.56 -2.06 1.48
C LYS A 586 16.83 -0.83 2.33
N ALA A 587 17.87 -0.07 1.99
CA ALA A 587 18.10 1.29 2.50
C ALA A 587 17.44 2.30 1.56
N ALA A 588 16.95 3.43 2.07
CA ALA A 588 16.52 4.51 1.18
C ALA A 588 17.72 5.02 0.36
N PRO A 589 17.56 5.41 -0.92
CA PRO A 589 18.69 5.74 -1.80
C PRO A 589 19.57 6.88 -1.25
N ALA A 590 18.90 7.85 -0.61
CA ALA A 590 19.50 9.00 0.05
C ALA A 590 20.17 8.70 1.41
N TYR A 591 19.88 7.55 2.03
CA TYR A 591 20.27 7.27 3.41
C TYR A 591 21.65 6.60 3.46
N TRP A 592 22.69 7.42 3.43
CA TRP A 592 24.08 6.98 3.37
C TRP A 592 24.49 6.05 4.52
N GLN A 593 24.14 6.38 5.76
CA GLN A 593 24.48 5.54 6.92
C GLN A 593 23.85 4.15 6.81
N ALA A 594 22.60 4.08 6.36
CA ALA A 594 21.95 2.80 6.13
C ALA A 594 22.71 1.98 5.06
N LYS A 595 23.05 2.59 3.92
CA LYS A 595 23.84 1.90 2.88
C LYS A 595 25.19 1.40 3.40
N ARG A 596 25.86 2.12 4.29
CA ARG A 596 27.10 1.66 4.95
C ARG A 596 26.90 0.44 5.82
N VAL A 597 25.80 0.36 6.56
CA VAL A 597 25.48 -0.81 7.38
C VAL A 597 25.25 -2.04 6.48
N ILE A 598 24.59 -1.92 5.33
CA ILE A 598 24.49 -3.01 4.34
C ILE A 598 25.88 -3.47 3.90
N ARG A 599 26.76 -2.53 3.55
CA ARG A 599 28.14 -2.85 3.16
C ARG A 599 28.93 -3.53 4.27
N LEU A 600 28.74 -3.11 5.52
CA LEU A 600 29.36 -3.72 6.68
C LEU A 600 28.87 -5.16 6.89
N ILE A 601 27.56 -5.42 6.75
CA ILE A 601 26.98 -6.78 6.84
C ILE A 601 27.65 -7.70 5.82
N HIS A 602 27.75 -7.29 4.56
CA HIS A 602 28.41 -8.10 3.53
C HIS A 602 29.92 -8.28 3.78
N SER A 603 30.62 -7.25 4.28
CA SER A 603 32.04 -7.36 4.63
C SER A 603 32.29 -8.34 5.76
N VAL A 604 31.45 -8.32 6.81
CA VAL A 604 31.52 -9.29 7.91
C VAL A 604 31.20 -10.68 7.39
N GLY A 605 30.13 -10.85 6.60
CA GLY A 605 29.76 -12.14 6.01
C GLY A 605 30.91 -12.80 5.25
N ARG A 606 31.56 -12.06 4.34
CA ARG A 606 32.73 -12.55 3.60
C ARG A 606 33.92 -12.91 4.47
N ALA A 607 34.12 -12.22 5.60
CA ALA A 607 35.20 -12.55 6.52
C ALA A 607 34.92 -13.86 7.26
N LEU A 608 33.68 -14.09 7.68
CA LEU A 608 33.23 -15.32 8.33
C LEU A 608 33.29 -16.52 7.38
N GLU A 609 32.80 -16.35 6.14
CA GLU A 609 32.78 -17.42 5.12
C GLU A 609 34.17 -17.90 4.68
N ARG A 610 35.23 -17.11 4.94
CA ARG A 610 36.62 -17.44 4.60
C ARG A 610 37.39 -18.09 5.74
N ASP A 611 36.82 -18.15 6.94
CA ASP A 611 37.46 -18.75 8.10
C ASP A 611 37.04 -20.22 8.20
N PRO A 612 37.96 -21.18 7.98
CA PRO A 612 37.69 -22.62 8.09
C PRO A 612 37.36 -23.03 9.53
#